data_AF-H2AV27-F1
#
_entry.id   AF-H2AV27-F1
#
_cell.length_a   1.000
_cell.length_b   1.000
_cell.length_c   1.000
_cell.angle_alpha   90.00
_cell.angle_beta   90.00
_cell.angle_gamma   90.00
#
_symmetry.space_group_name_H-M   'P 1'
#
loop_
_entity.id
_entity.type
_entity.pdbx_description
1 polymer ?
#
loop_
_entity_poly.entity_id
_entity_poly.type
_entity_poly.pdbx_seq_one_letter_code
_entity_poly.pdbx_strand_id
1 'polypeptide(L)'
;MNKILITSNLSRISGHFVIKNANTYRYIASKPSVIRSLEDLSKLESLDGVGPKLIKRLIEKRTEELNIKNELEVLKKFQNEEGEVRKLSLRKFTRPAWILLIMSSTVFLCCKYLWCQLEYNQREQEYQQEVAKLEKELNLLMNQENDRENNKKWYRRWF
;
A
#
# COMPACT_ATOMS: atom_id res chain seq x y z
N MET A 1 -30.83 38.57 -35.69
CA MET A 1 -29.57 38.83 -36.42
C MET A 1 -29.37 37.67 -37.40
N ASN A 2 -29.74 37.85 -38.68
CA ASN A 2 -28.86 38.10 -39.84
C ASN A 2 -27.83 36.97 -40.07
N LYS A 3 -27.59 36.38 -41.25
CA LYS A 3 -28.11 36.41 -42.63
C LYS A 3 -27.50 35.15 -43.31
N ILE A 4 -28.30 34.30 -43.97
CA ILE A 4 -28.39 34.12 -45.44
C ILE A 4 -27.15 33.48 -46.12
N LEU A 5 -27.41 32.32 -46.72
CA LEU A 5 -26.73 31.62 -47.82
C LEU A 5 -26.85 32.40 -49.15
N ILE A 6 -25.74 32.73 -49.84
CA ILE A 6 -25.64 33.05 -51.29
C ILE A 6 -24.16 32.78 -51.67
N THR A 7 -23.76 31.69 -52.33
CA THR A 7 -23.79 31.36 -53.79
C THR A 7 -23.12 32.38 -54.73
N SER A 8 -22.58 31.84 -55.83
CA SER A 8 -22.19 32.51 -57.09
C SER A 8 -20.81 33.19 -57.12
N ASN A 9 -20.04 33.23 -58.21
CA ASN A 9 -19.95 32.48 -59.47
C ASN A 9 -18.76 33.11 -60.25
N LEU A 10 -18.38 32.46 -61.35
CA LEU A 10 -17.63 32.99 -62.51
C LEU A 10 -16.13 33.26 -62.31
N SER A 11 -15.22 32.90 -63.23
CA SER A 11 -15.28 32.17 -64.51
C SER A 11 -13.87 32.15 -65.12
N ARG A 12 -13.65 31.21 -66.08
CA ARG A 12 -12.75 31.33 -67.26
C ARG A 12 -11.24 31.44 -66.94
N ILE A 13 -10.40 30.54 -67.44
CA ILE A 13 -9.82 30.53 -68.80
C ILE A 13 -9.25 29.11 -69.01
N SER A 14 -9.76 28.35 -70.00
CA SER A 14 -9.06 27.95 -71.23
C SER A 14 -7.70 27.28 -71.04
N GLY A 15 -7.59 26.00 -71.41
CA GLY A 15 -6.32 25.27 -71.36
C GLY A 15 -6.45 23.84 -71.86
N HIS A 16 -6.64 23.71 -73.16
CA HIS A 16 -6.68 22.47 -73.90
C HIS A 16 -5.28 21.80 -73.88
N PHE A 17 -5.10 20.68 -73.18
CA PHE A 17 -4.07 19.71 -73.57
C PHE A 17 -4.48 18.28 -73.25
N VAL A 18 -5.08 17.66 -74.26
CA VAL A 18 -5.22 16.22 -74.40
C VAL A 18 -3.83 15.63 -74.63
N ILE A 19 -3.21 15.04 -73.60
CA ILE A 19 -2.17 14.03 -73.83
C ILE A 19 -2.84 12.67 -73.73
N LYS A 20 -3.20 12.14 -74.90
CA LYS A 20 -3.41 10.71 -75.09
C LYS A 20 -2.04 10.04 -74.96
N ASN A 21 -1.67 9.59 -73.76
CA ASN A 21 -0.68 8.53 -73.64
C ASN A 21 -1.42 7.22 -73.52
N ALA A 22 -1.57 6.60 -74.69
CA ALA A 22 -1.95 5.22 -74.87
C ALA A 22 -0.86 4.32 -74.27
N ASN A 23 -1.00 3.94 -73.01
CA ASN A 23 -0.40 2.73 -72.48
C ASN A 23 -1.52 1.84 -71.98
N THR A 24 -2.02 1.06 -72.93
CA THR A 24 -2.91 -0.08 -72.75
C THR A 24 -2.20 -1.11 -71.87
N TYR A 25 -2.30 -0.97 -70.56
CA TYR A 25 -2.03 -2.09 -69.66
C TYR A 25 -3.26 -2.99 -69.66
N ARG A 26 -3.16 -4.11 -70.37
CA ARG A 26 -4.06 -5.25 -70.21
C ARG A 26 -4.05 -5.65 -68.74
N TYR A 27 -5.05 -5.22 -67.98
CA TYR A 27 -5.40 -5.86 -66.72
C TYR A 27 -5.98 -7.23 -67.07
N ILE A 28 -5.12 -8.25 -67.02
CA ILE A 28 -5.58 -9.63 -66.94
C ILE A 28 -6.19 -9.77 -65.55
N ALA A 29 -7.50 -9.94 -65.51
CA ALA A 29 -8.24 -10.21 -64.29
C ALA A 29 -7.79 -11.57 -63.72
N SER A 30 -6.79 -11.57 -62.84
CA SER A 30 -6.55 -12.65 -61.90
C SER A 30 -7.21 -12.32 -60.57
N LYS A 31 -7.97 -13.29 -60.06
CA LYS A 31 -8.85 -13.27 -58.88
C LYS A 31 -8.32 -12.42 -57.70
N PRO A 32 -9.18 -11.68 -56.98
CA PRO A 32 -8.77 -10.89 -55.83
C PRO A 32 -8.48 -11.83 -54.65
N SER A 33 -7.22 -12.22 -54.45
CA SER A 33 -6.79 -12.67 -53.12
C SER A 33 -6.85 -11.45 -52.20
N VAL A 34 -7.79 -11.47 -51.26
CA VAL A 34 -7.98 -10.40 -50.27
C VAL A 34 -6.82 -10.48 -49.28
N ILE A 35 -5.71 -9.81 -49.59
CA ILE A 35 -4.53 -9.75 -48.73
C ILE A 35 -4.85 -8.85 -47.53
N ARG A 36 -4.92 -9.40 -46.32
CA ARG A 36 -5.26 -8.66 -45.09
C ARG A 36 -4.09 -8.50 -44.13
N SER A 37 -3.05 -9.32 -44.26
CA SER A 37 -1.91 -9.37 -43.33
C SER A 37 -0.57 -9.56 -44.04
N LEU A 38 0.54 -9.22 -43.38
CA LEU A 38 1.91 -9.53 -43.87
C LEU A 38 2.14 -11.04 -44.03
N GLU A 39 1.43 -11.84 -43.25
CA GLU A 39 1.52 -13.30 -43.27
C GLU A 39 0.80 -13.90 -44.49
N ASP A 40 -0.16 -13.17 -45.07
CA ASP A 40 -0.74 -13.50 -46.37
C ASP A 40 0.16 -13.08 -47.54
N LEU A 41 1.06 -12.12 -47.32
CA LEU A 41 2.09 -11.73 -48.30
C LEU A 41 3.23 -12.75 -48.39
N SER A 42 3.58 -13.42 -47.29
CA SER A 42 4.63 -14.45 -47.27
C SER A 42 4.20 -15.81 -47.81
N LYS A 43 2.88 -16.03 -47.98
CA LYS A 43 2.28 -17.25 -48.54
C LYS A 43 2.08 -17.20 -50.07
N LEU A 44 2.38 -16.07 -50.71
CA LEU A 44 2.32 -15.91 -52.16
C LEU A 44 3.64 -16.42 -52.78
N GLU A 45 3.53 -17.32 -53.77
CA GLU A 45 4.67 -17.89 -54.53
C GLU A 45 5.42 -16.81 -55.35
N SER A 46 4.74 -15.72 -55.72
CA SER A 46 5.36 -14.54 -56.32
C SER A 46 4.66 -13.24 -55.91
N LEU A 47 5.45 -12.18 -55.72
CA LEU A 47 4.98 -10.83 -55.36
C LEU A 47 4.41 -10.03 -56.55
N ASP A 48 4.32 -10.64 -57.73
CA ASP A 48 4.15 -9.98 -59.04
C ASP A 48 2.78 -9.29 -59.23
N GLY A 49 1.89 -9.40 -58.24
CA GLY A 49 0.56 -8.77 -58.24
C GLY A 49 0.29 -7.80 -57.08
N VAL A 50 1.25 -7.58 -56.17
CA VAL A 50 1.03 -6.74 -54.98
C VAL A 50 1.76 -5.41 -55.10
N GLY A 51 1.00 -4.32 -55.18
CA GLY A 51 1.57 -2.98 -55.28
C GLY A 51 2.47 -2.65 -54.07
N PRO A 52 3.67 -2.07 -54.27
CA PRO A 52 4.63 -1.77 -53.19
C PRO A 52 4.06 -0.84 -52.10
N LYS A 53 3.05 -0.03 -52.45
CA LYS A 53 2.30 0.83 -51.52
C LYS A 53 1.42 0.07 -50.51
N LEU A 54 1.01 -1.17 -50.80
CA LEU A 54 0.23 -2.01 -49.88
C LEU A 54 1.14 -2.69 -48.86
N ILE A 55 2.28 -3.19 -49.33
CA ILE A 55 3.31 -3.81 -48.51
C ILE A 55 3.85 -2.79 -47.49
N LYS A 56 4.17 -1.57 -47.93
CA LYS A 56 4.63 -0.49 -47.04
C LYS A 56 3.63 -0.18 -45.92
N ARG A 57 2.33 -0.06 -46.26
CA ARG A 57 1.27 0.22 -45.28
C ARG A 57 1.07 -0.92 -44.28
N LEU A 58 1.16 -2.17 -44.75
CA LEU A 58 1.08 -3.35 -43.89
C LEU A 58 2.27 -3.42 -42.92
N ILE A 59 3.47 -3.06 -43.38
CA ILE A 59 4.68 -3.00 -42.56
C ILE A 59 4.54 -1.90 -41.51
N GLU A 60 4.19 -0.67 -41.91
CA GLU A 60 3.98 0.45 -40.99
C GLU A 60 2.96 0.09 -39.89
N LYS A 61 1.83 -0.53 -40.25
CA LYS A 61 0.82 -0.96 -39.29
C LYS A 61 1.34 -2.01 -38.29
N ARG A 62 2.14 -2.98 -38.75
CA ARG A 62 2.74 -3.99 -37.86
C ARG A 62 3.83 -3.41 -36.97
N THR A 63 4.62 -2.48 -37.48
CA THR A 63 5.63 -1.76 -36.69
C THR A 63 4.98 -0.91 -35.60
N GLU A 64 3.86 -0.25 -35.91
CA GLU A 64 3.08 0.52 -34.93
C GLU A 64 2.46 -0.38 -33.86
N GLU A 65 1.87 -1.52 -34.24
CA GLU A 65 1.36 -2.52 -33.29
C GLU A 65 2.45 -3.06 -32.35
N LEU A 66 3.65 -3.31 -32.88
CA LEU A 66 4.80 -3.76 -32.08
C LEU A 66 5.29 -2.67 -31.13
N ASN A 67 5.31 -1.41 -31.59
CA ASN A 67 5.70 -0.28 -30.75
C ASN A 67 4.73 -0.09 -29.58
N ILE A 68 3.42 -0.12 -29.84
CA ILE A 68 2.38 -0.02 -28.80
C ILE A 68 2.51 -1.16 -27.78
N LYS A 69 2.80 -2.38 -28.23
CA LYS A 69 3.03 -3.52 -27.32
C LYS A 69 4.26 -3.31 -26.43
N ASN A 70 5.34 -2.80 -27.00
CA ASN A 70 6.56 -2.50 -26.26
C ASN A 70 6.32 -1.42 -25.20
N GLU A 71 5.62 -0.34 -25.57
CA GLU A 71 5.25 0.74 -24.64
C GLU A 71 4.36 0.22 -23.50
N LEU A 72 3.37 -0.62 -23.80
CA LEU A 72 2.53 -1.26 -22.78
C LEU A 72 3.32 -2.19 -21.85
N GLU A 73 4.30 -2.91 -22.36
CA GLU A 73 5.16 -3.78 -21.55
C GLU A 73 6.02 -2.95 -20.58
N VAL A 74 6.56 -1.83 -21.06
CA VAL A 74 7.34 -0.88 -20.24
C VAL A 74 6.47 -0.28 -19.14
N LEU A 75 5.26 0.19 -19.47
CA LEU A 75 4.32 0.72 -18.47
C LEU A 75 3.94 -0.32 -17.42
N LYS A 76 3.75 -1.58 -17.83
CA LYS A 76 3.47 -2.68 -16.90
C LYS A 76 4.64 -2.99 -15.97
N LYS A 77 5.88 -2.86 -16.45
CA LYS A 77 7.09 -3.00 -15.61
C LYS A 77 7.15 -1.90 -14.55
N PHE A 78 6.93 -0.64 -14.94
CA PHE A 78 6.88 0.47 -13.98
C PHE A 78 5.79 0.28 -12.92
N GLN A 79 4.60 -0.18 -13.31
CA GLN A 79 3.50 -0.41 -12.37
C GLN A 79 3.82 -1.53 -11.35
N ASN A 80 4.51 -2.59 -11.80
CA ASN A 80 4.97 -3.65 -10.91
C ASN A 80 6.08 -3.17 -9.96
N GLU A 81 7.03 -2.38 -10.46
CA GLU A 81 8.10 -1.81 -9.66
C GLU A 81 7.57 -0.86 -8.58
N GLU A 82 6.60 0.00 -8.90
CA GLU A 82 5.93 0.86 -7.91
C GLU A 82 5.20 0.05 -6.84
N GLY A 83 4.53 -1.04 -7.24
CA GLY A 83 3.86 -1.96 -6.33
C GLY A 83 4.84 -2.63 -5.36
N GLU A 84 5.98 -3.11 -5.84
CA GLU A 84 7.01 -3.74 -5.02
C GLU A 84 7.71 -2.73 -4.10
N VAL A 85 8.02 -1.52 -4.59
CA VAL A 85 8.60 -0.44 -3.76
C VAL A 85 7.65 -0.05 -2.62
N ARG A 86 6.33 0.06 -2.89
CA ARG A 86 5.32 0.31 -1.83
C ARG A 86 5.22 -0.84 -0.83
N LYS A 87 5.25 -2.10 -1.27
CA LYS A 87 5.23 -3.26 -0.35
C LYS A 87 6.47 -3.32 0.53
N LEU A 88 7.64 -3.01 -0.05
CA LEU A 88 8.90 -2.96 0.68
C LEU A 88 8.92 -1.83 1.72
N SER A 89 8.27 -0.69 1.46
CA SER A 89 8.18 0.38 2.45
C SER A 89 7.32 -0.02 3.65
N LEU A 90 6.14 -0.60 3.44
CA LEU A 90 5.23 -1.02 4.51
C LEU A 90 5.82 -2.14 5.37
N ARG A 91 6.54 -3.09 4.76
CA ARG A 91 7.20 -4.20 5.49
C ARG A 91 8.33 -3.72 6.40
N LYS A 92 8.91 -2.54 6.17
CA LYS A 92 9.93 -1.96 7.06
C LYS A 92 9.34 -1.43 8.37
N PHE A 93 8.04 -1.10 8.39
CA PHE A 93 7.38 -0.54 9.58
C PHE A 93 6.74 -1.60 10.49
N THR A 94 6.48 -2.81 9.98
CA THR A 94 5.87 -3.87 10.81
C THR A 94 6.80 -4.38 11.90
N ARG A 95 8.10 -4.58 11.59
CA ARG A 95 9.11 -5.00 12.60
C ARG A 95 9.23 -4.02 13.78
N PRO A 96 9.46 -2.72 13.58
CA PRO A 96 9.52 -1.77 14.68
C PRO A 96 8.17 -1.60 15.40
N ALA A 97 7.03 -1.76 14.72
CA ALA A 97 5.72 -1.73 15.38
C ALA A 97 5.54 -2.85 16.40
N TRP A 98 5.98 -4.08 16.08
CA TRP A 98 5.97 -5.20 17.04
C TRP A 98 6.85 -4.94 18.25
N ILE A 99 8.04 -4.37 18.03
CA ILE A 99 8.96 -4.00 19.11
C ILE A 99 8.31 -2.95 20.01
N LEU A 100 7.68 -1.92 19.43
CA LEU A 100 6.99 -0.88 20.18
C LEU A 100 5.83 -1.43 21.01
N LEU A 101 5.08 -2.39 20.47
CA LEU A 101 3.97 -3.05 21.16
C LEU A 101 4.48 -3.89 22.36
N ILE A 102 5.57 -4.62 22.18
CA ILE A 102 6.18 -5.40 23.27
C ILE A 102 6.76 -4.45 24.34
N MET A 103 7.43 -3.39 23.92
CA MET A 103 7.99 -2.39 24.83
C MET A 103 6.89 -1.67 25.62
N SER A 104 5.77 -1.29 24.97
CA SER A 104 4.67 -0.65 25.68
C SER A 104 3.97 -1.60 26.65
N SER A 105 3.81 -2.88 26.26
CA SER A 105 3.24 -3.92 27.13
C SER A 105 4.10 -4.18 28.36
N THR A 106 5.43 -4.30 28.17
CA THR A 106 6.37 -4.51 29.28
C THR A 106 6.42 -3.31 30.21
N VAL A 107 6.49 -2.09 29.69
CA VAL A 107 6.45 -0.87 30.52
C VAL A 107 5.14 -0.78 31.31
N PHE A 108 3.99 -1.08 30.69
CA PHE A 108 2.71 -1.09 31.38
C PHE A 108 2.69 -2.09 32.54
N LEU A 109 3.19 -3.31 32.31
CA LEU A 109 3.28 -4.34 33.34
C LEU A 109 4.25 -3.94 34.46
N CYS A 110 5.42 -3.40 34.13
CA CYS A 110 6.38 -2.91 35.13
C CYS A 110 5.79 -1.79 35.99
N CYS A 111 5.13 -0.81 35.37
CA CYS A 111 4.45 0.26 36.12
C CYS A 111 3.37 -0.30 37.05
N LYS A 112 2.55 -1.25 36.57
CA LYS A 112 1.53 -1.89 37.40
C LYS A 112 2.12 -2.72 38.54
N TYR A 113 3.24 -3.39 38.29
CA TYR A 113 3.95 -4.14 39.32
C TYR A 113 4.52 -3.22 40.40
N LEU A 114 5.20 -2.14 40.01
CA LEU A 114 5.73 -1.15 40.95
C LEU A 114 4.61 -0.50 41.78
N TRP A 115 3.46 -0.20 41.15
CA TRP A 115 2.30 0.32 41.86
C TRP A 115 1.80 -0.66 42.93
N CYS A 116 1.64 -1.93 42.55
CA CYS A 116 1.20 -2.97 43.47
C CYS A 116 2.19 -3.14 44.63
N GLN A 117 3.50 -3.09 44.35
CA GLN A 117 4.52 -3.20 45.37
C GLN A 117 4.52 -2.00 46.34
N LEU A 118 4.31 -0.78 45.83
CA LEU A 118 4.15 0.41 46.68
C LEU A 118 2.93 0.30 47.58
N GLU A 119 1.79 -0.12 47.02
CA GLU A 119 0.56 -0.31 47.79
C GLU A 119 0.72 -1.40 48.85
N TYR A 120 1.39 -2.50 48.52
CA TYR A 120 1.69 -3.57 49.47
C TYR A 120 2.58 -3.08 50.61
N ASN A 121 3.66 -2.36 50.30
CA ASN A 121 4.56 -1.81 51.30
C ASN A 121 3.85 -0.84 52.25
N GLN A 122 2.94 -0.03 51.73
CA GLN A 122 2.17 0.90 52.54
C GLN A 122 1.25 0.15 53.51
N ARG A 123 0.51 -0.86 53.03
CA ARG A 123 -0.35 -1.68 53.91
C ARG A 123 0.46 -2.44 54.96
N GLU A 124 1.63 -2.97 54.57
CA GLU A 124 2.53 -3.66 55.51
C GLU A 124 2.96 -2.72 56.64
N GLN A 125 3.31 -1.46 56.33
CA GLN A 125 3.63 -0.46 57.34
C GLN A 125 2.43 -0.14 58.25
N GLU A 126 1.23 -0.02 57.69
CA GLU A 126 0.00 0.22 58.46
C GLU A 126 -0.26 -0.92 59.45
N TYR A 127 -0.17 -2.18 59.00
CA TYR A 127 -0.36 -3.34 59.86
C TYR A 127 0.73 -3.47 60.92
N GLN A 128 1.99 -3.19 60.59
CA GLN A 128 3.07 -3.19 61.58
C GLN A 128 2.85 -2.14 62.66
N GLN A 129 2.34 -0.95 62.32
CA GLN A 129 1.98 0.07 63.30
C GLN A 129 0.82 -0.38 64.19
N GLU A 130 -0.19 -1.05 63.62
CA GLU A 130 -1.32 -1.58 64.37
C GLU A 130 -0.87 -2.67 65.34
N VAL A 131 -0.05 -3.63 64.89
CA VAL A 131 0.55 -4.67 65.73
C VAL A 131 1.39 -4.03 66.85
N ALA A 132 2.26 -3.08 66.54
CA ALA A 132 3.08 -2.41 67.54
C ALA A 132 2.24 -1.65 68.58
N LYS A 133 1.08 -1.11 68.18
CA LYS A 133 0.14 -0.46 69.10
C LYS A 133 -0.52 -1.49 70.02
N LEU A 134 -1.02 -2.58 69.46
CA LEU A 134 -1.61 -3.69 70.21
C LEU A 134 -0.60 -4.32 71.19
N GLU A 135 0.64 -4.52 70.78
CA GLU A 135 1.72 -5.01 71.64
C GLU A 135 2.02 -4.06 72.80
N LYS A 136 2.01 -2.75 72.55
CA LYS A 136 2.16 -1.75 73.62
C LYS A 136 0.98 -1.77 74.59
N GLU A 137 -0.24 -1.84 74.08
CA GLU A 137 -1.46 -1.94 74.91
C GLU A 137 -1.43 -3.20 75.77
N LEU A 138 -1.06 -4.35 75.19
CA LEU A 138 -0.95 -5.62 75.91
C LEU A 138 0.13 -5.58 76.99
N ASN A 139 1.32 -5.05 76.67
CA ASN A 139 2.39 -4.88 77.66
C ASN A 139 1.99 -3.94 78.80
N LEU A 140 1.26 -2.87 78.49
CA LEU A 140 0.76 -1.93 79.49
C LEU A 140 -0.25 -2.61 80.43
N LEU A 141 -1.19 -3.38 79.89
CA LEU A 141 -2.16 -4.15 80.69
C LEU A 141 -1.47 -5.21 81.58
N MET A 142 -0.49 -5.94 81.02
CA MET A 142 0.26 -6.95 81.77
C MET A 142 1.07 -6.32 82.91
N ASN A 143 1.70 -5.17 82.67
CA ASN A 143 2.41 -4.44 83.72
C ASN A 143 1.45 -3.92 84.81
N GLN A 144 0.28 -3.39 84.43
CA GLN A 144 -0.73 -2.98 85.41
C GLN A 144 -1.25 -4.15 86.26
N GLU A 145 -1.41 -5.33 85.67
CA GLU A 145 -1.81 -6.53 86.40
C GLU A 145 -0.71 -6.99 87.38
N ASN A 146 0.54 -7.04 86.93
CA ASN A 146 1.70 -7.35 87.77
C ASN A 146 1.84 -6.36 88.94
N ASP A 147 1.70 -5.06 88.68
CA ASP A 147 1.74 -4.03 89.71
C ASP A 147 0.61 -4.22 90.73
N ARG A 148 -0.62 -4.53 90.28
CA ARG A 148 -1.74 -4.84 91.18
C ARG A 148 -1.47 -6.08 92.03
N GLU A 149 -0.85 -7.12 91.48
CA GLU A 149 -0.51 -8.33 92.24
C GLU A 149 0.60 -8.07 93.27
N ASN A 150 1.65 -7.34 92.90
CA ASN A 150 2.72 -6.94 93.82
C ASN A 150 2.19 -6.00 94.92
N ASN A 151 1.31 -5.07 94.55
CA ASN A 151 0.62 -4.18 95.50
C ASN A 151 -0.35 -4.95 96.42
N LYS A 152 -0.75 -6.19 96.07
CA LYS A 152 -1.48 -7.07 96.99
C LYS A 152 -0.59 -7.88 97.93
N LYS A 153 0.67 -8.11 97.55
CA LYS A 153 1.62 -8.92 98.33
C LYS A 153 2.26 -8.14 99.48
N TRP A 154 2.56 -6.84 99.32
CA TRP A 154 3.19 -6.07 100.39
C TRP A 154 2.27 -5.86 101.60
N TYR A 155 0.97 -5.61 101.40
CA TYR A 155 0.05 -5.36 102.54
C TYR A 155 -0.14 -6.62 103.41
N ARG A 156 -0.01 -7.82 102.83
CA ARG A 156 -0.06 -9.10 103.57
C ARG A 156 1.20 -9.41 104.37
N ARG A 157 2.27 -8.62 104.22
CA ARG A 157 3.53 -8.82 104.95
C ARG A 157 3.64 -7.95 106.20
N TRP A 158 2.76 -6.95 106.33
CA TRP A 158 2.72 -6.02 107.47
C TRP A 158 1.55 -6.26 108.43
N PHE A 159 0.55 -7.03 108.01
CA PHE A 159 -0.58 -7.52 108.81
C PHE A 159 -0.51 -9.03 108.87
#